data_AF-A0A6A5CBH0-F1
#
_entry.id   AF-A0A6A5CBH0-F1
#
_cell.length_a   1.000
_cell.length_b   1.000
_cell.length_c   1.000
_cell.angle_alpha   90.00
_cell.angle_beta   90.00
_cell.angle_gamma   90.00
#
_symmetry.space_group_name_H-M   'P 1'
#
loop_
_entity.id
_entity.type
_entity.pdbx_description
1 polymer ?
#
loop_
_entity_poly.entity_id
_entity_poly.type
_entity_poly.pdbx_seq_one_letter_code
_entity_poly.pdbx_strand_id
1 'polypeptide(L)'
;MLRKGISIGNYTELETEHINTYTDKASTGGIQVDSTTGEVFFSVIFVYDEFSQTDFIAEFSEHQTLKDQLDLMFPPNGPIFPYGCEKDYVLPNLRVFFLDPTSLKDASPRYIEIKNLNTSLIKILTRKDYSLPSSLMPVFHVIRKNHELELNIK
;
A
#
# COMPACT_ATOMS: atom_id res chain seq x y z
N MET A 1 -19.58 -1.16 -7.71
CA MET A 1 -19.26 -2.40 -8.47
C MET A 1 -17.76 -2.38 -8.71
N LEU A 2 -17.01 -3.36 -8.22
CA LEU A 2 -15.55 -3.41 -8.40
C LEU A 2 -15.19 -3.51 -9.89
N ARG A 3 -14.10 -2.85 -10.31
CA ARG A 3 -13.58 -2.96 -11.68
C ARG A 3 -13.27 -4.42 -11.99
N LYS A 4 -13.60 -4.87 -13.20
CA LYS A 4 -13.34 -6.23 -13.67
C LYS A 4 -11.83 -6.53 -13.58
N GLY A 5 -11.47 -7.62 -12.91
CA GLY A 5 -10.09 -8.08 -12.78
C GLY A 5 -9.42 -7.75 -11.44
N ILE A 6 -10.07 -7.00 -10.55
CA ILE A 6 -9.63 -6.92 -9.14
C ILE A 6 -10.11 -8.18 -8.43
N SER A 7 -9.17 -8.94 -7.87
CA SER A 7 -9.47 -10.09 -7.01
C SER A 7 -9.57 -9.63 -5.57
N ILE A 8 -10.63 -9.99 -4.86
CA ILE A 8 -10.70 -9.86 -3.40
C ILE A 8 -10.06 -11.12 -2.82
N GLY A 9 -9.11 -10.97 -1.90
CA GLY A 9 -8.50 -12.11 -1.24
C GLY A 9 -9.43 -12.72 -0.19
N ASN A 10 -9.35 -14.03 -0.03
CA ASN A 10 -9.98 -14.74 1.09
C ASN A 10 -8.99 -14.75 2.26
N TYR A 11 -8.95 -13.65 3.01
CA TYR A 11 -8.09 -13.53 4.18
C TYR A 11 -8.70 -14.31 5.36
N THR A 12 -7.89 -15.03 6.12
CA THR A 12 -8.30 -15.66 7.39
C THR A 12 -8.56 -14.60 8.47
N GLU A 13 -9.12 -15.00 9.61
CA GLU A 13 -9.39 -14.07 10.73
C GLU A 13 -8.10 -13.41 11.24
N LEU A 14 -7.02 -14.18 11.43
CA LEU A 14 -5.71 -13.66 11.86
C LEU A 14 -5.12 -12.66 10.85
N GLU A 15 -5.30 -12.92 9.56
CA GLU A 15 -4.81 -12.05 8.49
C GLU A 15 -5.62 -10.77 8.41
N THR A 16 -6.94 -10.90 8.61
CA THR A 16 -7.86 -9.78 8.72
C THR A 16 -7.50 -8.95 9.95
N GLU A 17 -7.21 -9.56 11.10
CA GLU A 17 -6.74 -8.87 12.30
C GLU A 17 -5.45 -8.10 12.03
N HIS A 18 -4.46 -8.71 11.36
CA HIS A 18 -3.21 -8.04 11.00
C HIS A 18 -3.45 -6.81 10.11
N ILE A 19 -4.30 -6.94 9.08
CA ILE A 19 -4.67 -5.81 8.21
C ILE A 19 -5.52 -4.78 8.96
N ASN A 20 -6.38 -5.23 9.88
CA ASN A 20 -7.20 -4.39 10.75
C ASN A 20 -6.33 -3.57 11.70
N THR A 21 -5.18 -4.08 12.15
CA THR A 21 -4.26 -3.26 12.97
C THR A 21 -3.84 -1.97 12.26
N TYR A 22 -3.77 -1.97 10.93
CA TYR A 22 -3.48 -0.79 10.12
C TYR A 22 -4.74 0.01 9.76
N THR A 23 -5.86 -0.67 9.54
CA THR A 23 -7.09 -0.07 8.98
C THR A 23 -8.11 0.38 10.03
N ASP A 24 -8.05 -0.09 11.28
CA ASP A 24 -9.03 0.20 12.35
C ASP A 24 -9.13 1.70 12.72
N LYS A 25 -8.08 2.47 12.42
CA LYS A 25 -8.07 3.94 12.61
C LYS A 25 -8.65 4.72 11.42
N ALA A 26 -8.86 4.06 10.27
CA ALA A 26 -9.40 4.66 9.06
C ALA A 26 -10.94 4.54 9.05
N SER A 27 -11.61 5.32 9.90
CA SER A 27 -13.07 5.29 10.14
C SER A 27 -13.96 5.65 8.93
N THR A 28 -13.38 5.92 7.75
CA THR A 28 -14.09 6.32 6.52
C THR A 28 -13.42 5.80 5.23
N GLY A 29 -12.61 4.75 5.32
CA GLY A 29 -11.91 4.19 4.15
C GLY A 29 -12.81 3.36 3.22
N GLY A 30 -12.52 3.36 1.92
CA GLY A 30 -13.20 2.50 0.97
C GLY A 30 -12.95 2.84 -0.50
N ILE A 31 -13.92 2.48 -1.34
CA ILE A 31 -13.90 2.74 -2.78
C ILE A 31 -14.98 3.76 -3.10
N GLN A 32 -14.56 4.89 -3.67
CA GLN A 32 -15.44 5.96 -4.09
C GLN A 32 -15.46 6.01 -5.62
N VAL A 33 -16.59 6.42 -6.19
CA VAL A 33 -16.74 6.63 -7.62
C VAL A 33 -17.25 8.04 -7.83
N ASP A 34 -16.51 8.84 -8.59
CA ASP A 34 -16.96 10.16 -9.01
C ASP A 34 -18.20 9.99 -9.90
N SER A 35 -19.30 10.63 -9.52
CA SER A 35 -20.59 10.48 -10.20
C SER A 35 -20.66 11.19 -11.56
N THR A 36 -19.75 12.12 -11.81
CA THR A 36 -19.68 12.92 -13.05
C THR A 36 -18.73 12.29 -14.06
N THR A 37 -17.54 11.88 -13.61
CA THR A 37 -16.49 11.35 -14.49
C THR A 37 -16.50 9.82 -14.55
N GLY A 38 -17.07 9.14 -13.54
CA GLY A 38 -17.00 7.69 -13.39
C GLY A 38 -15.62 7.18 -12.96
N GLU A 39 -14.74 8.08 -12.51
CA GLU A 39 -13.41 7.75 -11.99
C GLU A 39 -13.52 7.07 -10.63
N VAL A 40 -12.67 6.08 -10.39
CA VAL A 40 -12.64 5.31 -9.14
C VAL A 40 -11.48 5.79 -8.27
N PHE A 41 -11.78 6.08 -7.02
CA PHE A 41 -10.81 6.43 -5.99
C PHE A 41 -10.80 5.35 -4.91
N PHE A 42 -9.60 4.97 -4.48
CA PHE A 42 -9.39 4.05 -3.38
C PHE A 42 -8.82 4.81 -2.20
N SER A 43 -9.29 4.49 -1.01
CA SER A 43 -8.53 4.79 0.20
C SER A 43 -7.38 3.79 0.31
N VAL A 44 -6.16 4.28 0.52
CA VAL A 44 -4.92 3.48 0.51
C VAL A 44 -4.17 3.69 1.82
N ILE A 45 -3.55 2.63 2.32
CA ILE A 45 -2.67 2.70 3.50
C ILE A 45 -1.23 2.49 3.06
N PHE A 46 -0.36 3.40 3.47
CA PHE A 46 1.08 3.20 3.47
C PHE A 46 1.53 2.79 4.86
N VAL A 47 2.21 1.65 4.96
CA VAL A 47 2.79 1.12 6.19
C VAL A 47 4.29 1.40 6.18
N TYR A 48 4.77 1.97 7.28
CA TYR A 48 6.17 2.27 7.52
C TYR A 48 6.70 1.36 8.62
N ASP A 49 6.98 0.10 8.26
CA ASP A 49 7.32 -0.96 9.22
C ASP A 49 8.51 -0.58 10.11
N GLU A 50 9.50 0.15 9.57
CA GLU A 50 10.68 0.66 10.27
C GLU A 50 10.33 1.52 11.50
N PHE A 51 9.16 2.17 11.49
CA PHE A 51 8.74 3.12 12.51
C PHE A 51 7.47 2.68 13.24
N SER A 52 6.88 1.53 12.86
CA SER A 52 5.55 1.11 13.32
C SER A 52 4.49 2.20 13.14
N GLN A 53 4.54 2.88 11.99
CA GLN A 53 3.63 3.97 11.64
C GLN A 53 2.90 3.68 10.33
N THR A 54 1.83 4.41 10.10
CA THR A 54 1.01 4.30 8.90
C THR A 54 0.49 5.67 8.49
N ASP A 55 0.40 5.92 7.19
CA ASP A 55 -0.37 7.04 6.65
C ASP A 55 -1.60 6.51 5.90
N PHE A 56 -2.72 7.21 6.10
CA PHE A 56 -3.97 6.95 5.41
C PHE A 56 -4.19 7.99 4.30
N ILE A 57 -4.25 7.51 3.07
CA ILE A 57 -4.51 8.33 1.88
C ILE A 57 -5.99 8.14 1.53
N ALA A 58 -6.81 9.14 1.79
CA ALA A 58 -8.26 9.03 1.64
C ALA A 58 -8.71 8.84 0.19
N GLU A 59 -8.09 9.59 -0.73
CA GLU A 59 -8.44 9.64 -2.15
C GLU A 59 -7.19 9.36 -3.00
N PHE A 60 -7.09 8.13 -3.52
CA PHE A 60 -6.06 7.72 -4.46
C PHE A 60 -6.74 7.28 -5.77
N SER A 61 -6.55 8.04 -6.85
CA SER A 61 -7.14 7.71 -8.15
C SER A 61 -6.61 6.37 -8.68
N GLU A 62 -7.49 5.55 -9.26
CA GLU A 62 -7.10 4.30 -9.90
C GLU A 62 -6.07 4.50 -11.04
N HIS A 63 -5.97 5.72 -11.58
CA HIS A 63 -5.03 6.11 -12.64
C HIS A 63 -3.72 6.73 -12.11
N GLN A 64 -3.70 7.19 -10.86
CA GLN A 64 -2.49 7.72 -10.22
C GLN A 64 -1.46 6.59 -9.99
N THR A 65 -0.18 6.95 -9.97
CA THR A 65 0.92 6.01 -9.69
C THR A 65 1.42 6.14 -8.26
N LEU A 66 2.00 5.06 -7.71
CA LEU A 66 2.66 5.12 -6.40
C LEU A 66 3.82 6.12 -6.39
N LYS A 67 4.51 6.27 -7.53
CA LYS A 67 5.56 7.27 -7.70
C LYS A 67 5.04 8.68 -7.43
N ASP A 68 3.94 9.06 -8.07
CA ASP A 68 3.38 10.42 -7.94
C ASP A 68 3.00 10.73 -6.49
N GLN A 69 2.35 9.76 -5.82
CA GLN A 69 1.98 9.92 -4.42
C GLN A 69 3.19 10.01 -3.49
N LEU A 70 4.21 9.15 -3.68
CA LEU A 70 5.41 9.16 -2.86
C LEU A 70 6.26 10.41 -3.07
N ASP A 71 6.36 10.94 -4.30
CA ASP A 71 7.03 12.22 -4.55
C ASP A 71 6.32 13.40 -3.88
N LEU A 72 4.98 13.37 -3.84
CA LEU A 72 4.18 14.38 -3.15
C LEU A 72 4.39 14.33 -1.64
N MET A 73 4.40 13.13 -1.06
CA MET A 73 4.57 12.92 0.38
C MET A 73 6.01 13.16 0.83
N PHE A 74 6.99 12.77 0.00
CA PHE A 74 8.42 12.75 0.33
C PHE A 74 9.27 13.47 -0.72
N PRO A 75 9.04 14.78 -0.94
CA PRO A 75 9.80 15.52 -1.93
C PRO A 75 11.28 15.62 -1.50
N PRO A 76 12.25 15.59 -2.43
CA PRO A 76 13.68 15.59 -2.10
C PRO A 76 14.17 16.75 -1.21
N ASN A 77 13.50 17.90 -1.30
CA ASN A 77 13.80 19.09 -0.50
C ASN A 77 12.70 19.41 0.53
N GLY A 78 11.89 18.41 0.88
CA GLY A 78 10.78 18.50 1.80
C GLY A 78 11.17 18.62 3.27
N PRO A 79 10.17 18.69 4.16
CA PRO A 79 10.39 18.50 5.59
C PRO A 79 10.97 17.11 5.85
N ILE A 80 11.59 16.95 7.02
CA ILE A 80 12.03 15.64 7.49
C ILE A 80 10.80 14.74 7.63
N PHE A 81 10.94 13.49 7.25
CA PHE A 81 9.90 12.48 7.46
C PHE A 81 9.51 12.43 8.94
N PRO A 82 8.23 12.63 9.30
CA PRO A 82 7.83 12.94 10.68
C PRO A 82 8.15 11.84 11.70
N TYR A 83 8.34 10.60 11.25
CA TYR A 83 8.62 9.45 12.10
C TYR A 83 10.11 9.10 12.19
N GLY A 84 10.96 9.73 11.37
CA GLY A 84 12.40 9.47 11.31
C GLY A 84 13.25 10.69 11.64
N CYS A 85 14.53 10.45 11.94
CA CYS A 85 15.51 11.52 12.20
C CYS A 85 16.29 11.96 10.95
N GLU A 86 16.13 11.26 9.82
CA GLU A 86 16.94 11.41 8.61
C GLU A 86 16.13 11.96 7.44
N LYS A 87 16.79 12.75 6.57
CA LYS A 87 16.20 13.31 5.33
C LYS A 87 16.27 12.34 4.14
N ASP A 88 16.56 11.07 4.38
CA ASP A 88 16.83 10.09 3.35
C ASP A 88 15.58 9.29 2.93
N TYR A 89 14.45 9.50 3.61
CA TYR A 89 13.15 8.93 3.27
C TYR A 89 12.55 9.65 2.06
N VAL A 90 13.19 9.51 0.91
CA VAL A 90 12.84 10.13 -0.37
C VAL A 90 12.72 9.05 -1.45
N LEU A 91 11.87 9.25 -2.45
CA LEU A 91 11.53 8.23 -3.46
C LEU A 91 12.73 7.40 -3.99
N PRO A 92 13.90 7.99 -4.36
CA PRO A 92 15.03 7.20 -4.86
C PRO A 92 15.58 6.18 -3.87
N ASN A 93 15.32 6.34 -2.57
CA ASN A 93 15.77 5.47 -1.49
C ASN A 93 14.67 4.52 -0.99
N LEU A 94 13.46 4.57 -1.55
CA LEU A 94 12.33 3.75 -1.11
C LEU A 94 12.13 2.52 -2.01
N ARG A 95 11.58 1.48 -1.40
CA ARG A 95 11.01 0.28 -2.04
C ARG A 95 9.59 0.12 -1.53
N VAL A 96 8.71 -0.39 -2.38
CA VAL A 96 7.31 -0.60 -2.03
C VAL A 96 6.93 -2.05 -2.26
N PHE A 97 6.21 -2.62 -1.31
CA PHE A 97 5.77 -4.00 -1.35
C PHE A 97 4.28 -4.12 -1.05
N PHE A 98 3.69 -5.23 -1.44
CA PHE A 98 2.41 -5.70 -0.94
C PHE A 98 2.55 -7.13 -0.46
N LEU A 99 1.62 -7.55 0.39
CA LEU A 99 1.60 -8.88 0.97
C LEU A 99 1.31 -9.96 -0.08
N ASP A 100 2.11 -11.03 -0.15
CA ASP A 100 1.81 -12.23 -0.94
C ASP A 100 0.62 -12.94 -0.28
N PRO A 101 -0.60 -12.92 -0.85
CA PRO A 101 -1.76 -13.53 -0.21
C PRO A 101 -1.61 -15.05 -0.06
N THR A 102 -0.70 -15.68 -0.81
CA THR A 102 -0.43 -17.13 -0.67
C THR A 102 0.48 -17.46 0.51
N SER A 103 1.19 -16.48 1.05
CA SER A 103 2.11 -16.64 2.18
C SER A 103 1.44 -16.55 3.54
N LEU A 104 0.16 -16.19 3.56
CA LEU A 104 -0.53 -15.82 4.78
C LEU A 104 -0.77 -16.98 5.75
N LYS A 105 -0.76 -18.22 5.23
CA LYS A 105 -0.83 -19.44 6.05
C LYS A 105 0.51 -19.81 6.68
N ASP A 106 1.58 -19.13 6.28
CA ASP A 106 2.92 -19.42 6.75
C ASP A 106 3.19 -18.63 8.04
N ALA A 107 4.05 -19.14 8.92
CA ALA A 107 4.46 -18.44 10.15
C ALA A 107 5.21 -17.11 9.89
N SER A 108 5.45 -16.79 8.62
CA SER A 108 6.34 -15.74 8.16
C SER A 108 5.76 -15.17 6.87
N PRO A 109 4.98 -14.07 6.94
CA PRO A 109 4.37 -13.48 5.76
C PRO A 109 5.46 -13.05 4.78
N ARG A 110 5.18 -13.27 3.49
CA ARG A 110 6.04 -12.84 2.40
C ARG A 110 5.47 -11.63 1.70
N TYR A 111 6.36 -10.86 1.12
CA TYR A 111 6.03 -9.60 0.47
C TYR A 111 6.58 -9.59 -0.95
N ILE A 112 5.80 -9.04 -1.87
CA ILE A 112 6.12 -8.92 -3.29
C ILE A 112 6.43 -7.45 -3.59
N GLU A 113 7.62 -7.21 -4.14
CA GLU A 113 8.04 -5.87 -4.51
C GLU A 113 7.31 -5.33 -5.75
N ILE A 114 6.94 -4.06 -5.71
CA ILE A 114 6.43 -3.29 -6.84
C ILE A 114 7.61 -2.59 -7.51
N LYS A 115 8.29 -3.31 -8.42
CA LYS A 115 9.52 -2.81 -9.07
C LYS A 115 9.33 -1.53 -9.91
N ASN A 116 8.18 -1.39 -10.56
CA ASN A 116 7.88 -0.22 -11.39
C ASN A 116 6.80 0.65 -10.73
N LEU A 117 7.24 1.65 -9.97
CA LEU A 117 6.36 2.58 -9.26
C LEU A 117 5.61 3.56 -10.19
N ASN A 118 5.97 3.64 -11.48
CA ASN A 118 5.20 4.38 -12.50
C ASN A 118 3.96 3.60 -12.99
N THR A 119 3.71 2.43 -12.43
CA THR A 119 2.50 1.65 -12.74
C THR A 119 1.32 2.27 -12.01
N SER A 120 0.22 2.53 -12.73
CA SER A 120 -1.00 3.04 -12.12
C SER A 120 -1.58 2.06 -11.10
N LEU A 121 -2.30 2.58 -10.11
CA LEU A 121 -2.89 1.78 -9.05
C LEU A 121 -3.74 0.63 -9.61
N ILE A 122 -4.62 0.90 -10.59
CA ILE A 122 -5.48 -0.14 -11.18
C ILE A 122 -4.68 -1.29 -11.81
N LYS A 123 -3.52 -1.01 -12.41
CA LYS A 123 -2.66 -2.06 -12.98
C LYS A 123 -2.00 -2.90 -11.89
N ILE A 124 -1.74 -2.33 -10.71
CA ILE A 124 -1.24 -3.08 -9.55
C ILE A 124 -2.38 -3.95 -8.99
N LEU A 125 -3.56 -3.36 -8.76
CA LEU A 125 -4.71 -4.06 -8.16
C LEU A 125 -5.30 -5.18 -9.04
N THR A 126 -5.02 -5.15 -10.35
CA THR A 126 -5.44 -6.17 -11.32
C THR A 126 -4.37 -7.23 -11.61
N ARG A 127 -3.22 -7.18 -10.92
CA ARG A 127 -2.20 -8.23 -11.06
C ARG A 127 -2.74 -9.56 -10.53
N LYS A 128 -2.36 -10.66 -11.19
CA LYS A 128 -2.76 -12.02 -10.78
C LYS A 128 -2.22 -12.44 -9.40
N ASP A 129 -1.14 -11.81 -8.94
CA ASP A 129 -0.48 -12.08 -7.66
C ASP A 129 -0.91 -11.11 -6.56
N TYR A 130 -1.78 -10.14 -6.90
CA TYR A 130 -2.37 -9.21 -5.94
C TYR A 130 -3.79 -9.64 -5.59
N SER A 131 -4.12 -9.51 -4.32
CA SER A 131 -5.48 -9.63 -3.80
C SER A 131 -5.78 -8.39 -2.96
N LEU A 132 -6.96 -7.80 -3.17
CA LEU A 132 -7.44 -6.70 -2.36
C LEU A 132 -7.92 -7.24 -1.00
N PRO A 133 -7.50 -6.64 0.13
CA PRO A 133 -8.04 -6.95 1.45
C PRO A 133 -9.57 -6.91 1.54
N SER A 134 -10.13 -7.66 2.50
CA SER A 134 -11.57 -7.64 2.81
C SER A 134 -12.07 -6.26 3.27
N SER A 135 -11.17 -5.43 3.81
CA SER A 135 -11.42 -4.02 4.12
C SER A 135 -11.55 -3.12 2.88
N LEU A 136 -11.32 -3.67 1.67
CA LEU A 136 -11.35 -2.96 0.38
C LEU A 136 -10.34 -1.83 0.24
N MET A 137 -9.35 -1.77 1.13
CA MET A 137 -8.28 -0.77 1.09
C MET A 137 -6.97 -1.43 0.68
N PRO A 138 -6.31 -0.96 -0.40
CA PRO A 138 -4.96 -1.39 -0.70
C PRO A 138 -3.99 -1.00 0.42
N VAL A 139 -3.16 -1.95 0.84
CA VAL A 139 -2.10 -1.75 1.83
C VAL A 139 -0.76 -1.93 1.12
N PHE A 140 0.13 -0.95 1.27
CA PHE A 140 1.47 -0.97 0.70
C PHE A 140 2.52 -0.70 1.78
N HIS A 141 3.52 -1.55 1.84
CA HIS A 141 4.65 -1.40 2.77
C HIS A 141 5.74 -0.58 2.10
N VAL A 142 6.13 0.54 2.71
CA VAL A 142 7.12 1.49 2.17
C VAL A 142 8.35 1.46 3.07
N ILE A 143 9.49 1.11 2.48
CA ILE A 143 10.71 0.76 3.22
C ILE A 143 11.92 1.39 2.55
N ARG A 144 12.89 1.86 3.34
CA ARG A 144 14.18 2.32 2.82
C ARG A 144 15.03 1.14 2.29
N LYS A 145 15.70 1.36 1.16
CA LYS A 145 16.57 0.37 0.50
C LYS A 145 17.66 -0.22 1.41
N ASN A 146 18.17 0.58 2.33
CA ASN A 146 19.26 0.21 3.24
C ASN A 146 18.77 -0.33 4.58
N HIS A 147 17.45 -0.37 4.80
CA HIS A 147 16.90 -0.95 6.00
C HIS A 147 16.69 -2.45 5.78
N GLU A 148 17.44 -3.27 6.52
CA GLU A 148 17.17 -4.70 6.64
C GLU A 148 15.90 -4.85 7.49
N LEU A 149 14.72 -4.76 6.87
CA LEU A 149 13.58 -5.43 7.46
C LEU A 149 13.69 -6.91 7.14
N GLU A 150 13.48 -7.76 8.15
CA GLU A 150 13.20 -9.19 8.02
C GLU A 150 11.84 -9.44 7.35
N LEU A 151 11.48 -8.66 6.31
CA LEU A 151 10.41 -9.09 5.43
C LEU A 151 10.96 -10.29 4.67
N ASN A 152 10.26 -11.42 4.73
CA ASN A 152 10.60 -12.58 3.91
C ASN A 152 10.26 -12.25 2.45
N ILE A 153 11.17 -11.57 1.76
CA ILE A 153 11.01 -11.10 0.39
C ILE A 153 11.11 -12.31 -0.55
N LYS A 154 10.15 -12.42 -1.48
CA LYS A 154 10.09 -13.47 -2.50
C LYS A 154 10.53 -12.97 -3.87
#